data_AF-A0A950UFE2-F1
#
_entry.id   AF-A0A950UFE2-F1
#
_cell.length_a   1.000
_cell.length_b   1.000
_cell.length_c   1.000
_cell.angle_alpha   90.00
_cell.angle_beta   90.00
_cell.angle_gamma   90.00
#
_symmetry.space_group_name_H-M   'P 1'
#
loop_
_entity.id
_entity.type
_entity.pdbx_description
1 polymer ?
#
loop_
_entity_poly.entity_id
_entity_poly.type
_entity_poly.pdbx_seq_one_letter_code
_entity_poly.pdbx_strand_id
1 'polypeptide(L)'
;LGDGSYIFANPVAVHHAAAAHRLPVLFVVVNNAMWGAVRRATLGMYPQGEAARSNRPPFIDLEELPAFEQVCAAAGGYGERVDDPAALPGAFERALHAVTVEKRQALLNVICRGP
;
A
#
# COMPACT_ATOMS: atom_id res chain seq x y z
N LEU A 1 -3.58 5.10 1.55
CA LEU A 1 -2.62 4.86 2.65
C LEU A 1 -1.26 4.50 2.08
N GLY A 2 -0.17 4.62 2.85
CA GLY A 2 1.17 4.19 2.42
C GLY A 2 1.43 2.71 2.68
N ASP A 3 2.41 2.11 2.01
CA ASP A 3 2.82 0.70 2.16
C ASP A 3 3.28 0.35 3.57
N GLY A 4 4.10 1.20 4.19
CA GLY A 4 4.47 1.04 5.59
C GLY A 4 3.26 1.04 6.53
N SER A 5 2.32 1.98 6.34
CA SER A 5 1.08 2.00 7.13
C SER A 5 0.21 0.77 6.91
N TYR A 6 0.16 0.25 5.68
CA TYR A 6 -0.57 -0.97 5.36
C TYR A 6 -0.01 -2.16 6.14
N ILE A 7 1.28 -2.46 5.99
CA ILE A 7 1.89 -3.64 6.60
C ILE A 7 1.87 -3.57 8.13
N PHE A 8 2.04 -2.38 8.71
CA PHE A 8 2.01 -2.16 10.15
C PHE A 8 0.61 -2.31 10.76
N ALA A 9 -0.45 -2.12 9.98
CA ALA A 9 -1.84 -2.24 10.43
C ALA A 9 -2.34 -3.69 10.51
N ASN A 10 -1.49 -4.70 10.32
CA ASN A 10 -1.86 -6.11 10.22
C ASN A 10 -2.94 -6.37 9.13
N PRO A 11 -2.57 -6.32 7.84
CA PRO A 11 -3.49 -6.44 6.72
C PRO A 11 -4.43 -7.65 6.76
N VAL A 12 -3.94 -8.80 7.21
CA VAL A 12 -4.75 -10.02 7.30
C VAL A 12 -5.93 -9.83 8.25
N ALA A 13 -5.69 -9.22 9.42
CA ALA A 13 -6.74 -8.92 10.37
C ALA A 13 -7.75 -7.90 9.82
N VAL A 14 -7.27 -6.85 9.13
CA VAL A 14 -8.13 -5.83 8.51
C VAL A 14 -9.03 -6.44 7.44
N HIS A 15 -8.45 -7.20 6.52
CA HIS A 15 -9.21 -7.84 5.44
C HIS A 15 -10.15 -8.92 5.94
N HIS A 16 -9.78 -9.66 6.99
CA HIS A 16 -10.70 -10.57 7.68
C HIS A 16 -11.92 -9.83 8.24
N ALA A 17 -11.71 -8.71 8.96
CA ALA A 17 -12.80 -7.94 9.53
C ALA A 17 -13.74 -7.37 8.45
N ALA A 18 -13.17 -6.83 7.37
CA ALA A 18 -13.94 -6.34 6.24
C ALA A 18 -14.77 -7.45 5.57
N ALA A 19 -14.20 -8.65 5.42
CA ALA A 19 -14.93 -9.81 4.90
C ALA A 19 -16.05 -10.26 5.85
N ALA A 20 -15.76 -10.41 7.14
CA ALA A 20 -16.70 -10.86 8.16
C ALA A 20 -17.93 -9.94 8.27
N HIS A 21 -17.73 -8.64 8.09
CA HIS A 21 -18.78 -7.63 8.16
C HIS A 21 -19.34 -7.19 6.79
N ARG A 22 -18.90 -7.83 5.68
CA ARG A 22 -19.30 -7.49 4.31
C ARG A 22 -19.13 -5.99 4.01
N LEU A 23 -18.01 -5.41 4.41
CA LEU A 23 -17.73 -3.98 4.23
C LEU A 23 -17.23 -3.72 2.79
N PRO A 24 -17.93 -2.91 1.99
CA PRO A 24 -17.51 -2.54 0.65
C PRO A 24 -16.52 -1.37 0.72
N VAL A 25 -15.28 -1.65 1.12
CA VAL A 25 -14.21 -0.65 1.26
C VAL A 25 -13.20 -0.79 0.12
N LEU A 26 -12.84 0.33 -0.51
CA LEU A 26 -11.71 0.42 -1.43
C LEU A 26 -10.45 0.88 -0.68
N PHE A 27 -9.46 -0.01 -0.55
CA PHE A 27 -8.15 0.30 -0.03
C PHE A 27 -7.23 0.71 -1.18
N VAL A 28 -6.73 1.95 -1.18
CA VAL A 28 -5.70 2.39 -2.13
C VAL A 28 -4.38 2.53 -1.39
N VAL A 29 -3.42 1.66 -1.74
CA VAL A 29 -2.06 1.68 -1.20
C VAL A 29 -1.15 2.37 -2.20
N VAL A 30 -0.57 3.49 -1.79
CA VAL A 30 0.46 4.21 -2.54
C VAL A 30 1.79 3.66 -2.07
N ASN A 31 2.35 2.73 -2.84
CA ASN A 31 3.46 1.88 -2.42
C ASN A 31 4.77 2.36 -3.04
N ASN A 32 5.63 2.95 -2.20
CA ASN A 32 6.96 3.38 -2.60
C ASN A 32 8.09 2.56 -1.96
N ALA A 33 7.74 1.42 -1.35
CA ALA A 33 8.66 0.53 -0.63
C ALA A 33 9.52 1.27 0.42
N MET A 34 8.93 2.23 1.13
CA MET A 34 9.69 3.08 2.06
C MET A 34 8.84 3.73 3.16
N TRP A 35 9.42 3.87 4.35
CA TRP A 35 8.98 4.81 5.36
C TRP A 35 9.32 6.26 4.99
N GLY A 36 8.71 6.77 3.91
CA GLY A 36 9.05 8.08 3.34
C GLY A 36 8.85 9.26 4.31
N ALA A 37 7.86 9.18 5.21
CA ALA A 37 7.66 10.19 6.26
C ALA A 37 8.79 10.18 7.29
N VAL A 38 9.24 8.99 7.73
CA VAL A 38 10.37 8.83 8.65
C VAL A 38 11.63 9.38 8.02
N ARG A 39 11.93 9.00 6.76
CA ARG A 39 13.08 9.54 6.02
C ARG A 39 13.08 11.07 6.00
N ARG A 40 11.98 11.70 5.62
CA ARG A 40 11.88 13.17 5.57
C ARG A 40 12.06 13.81 6.94
N ALA A 41 11.44 13.26 7.98
CA ALA A 41 11.57 13.77 9.34
C ALA A 41 13.01 13.67 9.86
N THR A 42 13.68 12.53 9.65
CA THR A 42 15.07 12.31 10.07
C THR A 42 16.02 13.29 9.37
N LEU A 43 15.89 13.47 8.05
CA LEU A 43 16.74 14.39 7.30
C LEU A 43 16.47 15.86 7.63
N GLY A 44 15.21 16.21 7.95
CA GLY A 44 14.87 17.55 8.42
C GLY A 44 15.48 17.88 9.79
N MET A 45 15.49 16.91 10.71
CA MET A 45 16.04 17.08 12.06
C MET A 45 17.57 17.00 12.09
N TYR A 46 18.15 16.07 11.33
CA TYR A 46 19.59 15.77 11.33
C TYR A 46 20.16 15.83 9.91
N PRO A 47 20.22 17.01 9.29
CA PRO A 47 20.63 17.15 7.88
C PRO A 47 22.09 16.74 7.60
N GLN A 48 22.92 16.66 8.65
CA GLN A 48 24.32 16.23 8.58
C GLN A 48 24.57 14.92 9.36
N GLY A 49 23.51 14.25 9.81
CA GLY A 49 23.59 13.01 10.56
C GLY A 49 23.96 11.81 9.68
N GLU A 50 24.23 10.67 10.32
CA GLU A 50 24.67 9.45 9.63
C GLU A 50 23.66 8.98 8.56
N ALA A 51 22.36 9.04 8.88
CA ALA A 51 21.30 8.70 7.93
C ALA A 51 21.28 9.61 6.69
N ALA A 52 21.78 10.85 6.78
CA ALA A 52 21.89 11.77 5.65
C ALA A 52 23.09 11.46 4.74
N ARG A 53 24.11 10.76 5.27
CA ARG A 53 25.34 10.39 4.55
C ARG A 53 25.30 8.96 4.01
N SER A 54 24.38 8.14 4.51
CA SER A 54 24.20 6.77 4.06
C SER A 54 23.44 6.69 2.73
N ASN A 55 23.98 5.92 1.79
CA ASN A 55 23.27 5.54 0.56
C ASN A 55 22.05 4.65 0.84
N ARG A 56 22.08 3.92 1.95
CA ARG A 56 20.99 3.05 2.39
C ARG A 56 20.73 3.29 3.89
N PRO A 57 19.97 4.34 4.24
CA PRO A 57 19.71 4.66 5.63
C PRO A 57 18.99 3.49 6.32
N PRO A 58 19.36 3.12 7.55
CA PRO A 58 18.75 1.99 8.25
C PRO A 58 17.29 2.29 8.61
N PHE A 59 16.48 1.24 8.72
CA PHE A 59 15.08 1.27 9.22
C PHE A 59 14.06 2.09 8.40
N ILE A 60 14.43 2.62 7.22
CA ILE A 60 13.47 3.33 6.35
C ILE A 60 13.03 2.51 5.14
N ASP A 61 13.80 1.49 4.80
CA ASP A 61 13.63 0.71 3.60
C ASP A 61 12.63 -0.42 3.84
N LEU A 62 11.72 -0.64 2.88
CA LEU A 62 10.72 -1.69 2.89
C LEU A 62 10.86 -2.52 1.61
N GLU A 63 12.06 -3.00 1.31
CA GLU A 63 12.26 -3.97 0.23
C GLU A 63 11.51 -5.28 0.52
N GLU A 64 11.24 -6.04 -0.53
CA GLU A 64 10.63 -7.38 -0.44
C GLU A 64 9.25 -7.40 0.24
N LEU A 65 8.47 -6.33 0.08
CA LEU A 65 7.08 -6.31 0.55
C LEU A 65 6.25 -7.43 -0.09
N PRO A 66 5.33 -8.05 0.67
CA PRO A 66 4.42 -9.03 0.13
C PRO A 66 3.52 -8.41 -0.94
N ALA A 67 2.98 -9.26 -1.81
CA ALA A 67 1.96 -8.88 -2.78
C ALA A 67 0.65 -8.51 -2.05
N PHE A 68 0.49 -7.24 -1.68
CA PHE A 68 -0.65 -6.75 -0.89
C PHE A 68 -2.01 -7.07 -1.53
N GLU A 69 -2.07 -7.01 -2.86
CA GLU A 69 -3.24 -7.41 -3.64
C GLU A 69 -3.63 -8.87 -3.39
N GLN A 70 -2.66 -9.76 -3.21
CA GLN A 70 -2.93 -11.17 -2.92
C GLN A 70 -3.41 -11.36 -1.48
N VAL A 71 -2.99 -10.51 -0.54
CA VAL A 71 -3.51 -10.53 0.85
C VAL A 71 -5.00 -10.18 0.87
N CYS A 72 -5.41 -9.16 0.12
CA CYS A 72 -6.83 -8.83 -0.06
C CYS A 72 -7.60 -9.97 -0.74
N ALA A 73 -7.03 -10.54 -1.82
CA ALA A 73 -7.64 -11.64 -2.56
C ALA A 73 -7.83 -12.90 -1.70
N ALA A 74 -6.85 -13.22 -0.84
CA ALA A 74 -6.95 -14.35 0.10
C ALA A 74 -8.10 -14.20 1.11
N ALA A 75 -8.52 -12.97 1.40
CA ALA A 75 -9.70 -12.68 2.23
C ALA A 75 -11.01 -12.57 1.42
N GLY A 76 -11.01 -12.99 0.14
CA GLY A 76 -12.18 -12.94 -0.76
C GLY A 76 -12.43 -11.58 -1.41
N GLY A 77 -11.55 -10.60 -1.19
CA GLY A 77 -11.63 -9.27 -1.81
C GLY A 77 -11.13 -9.25 -3.27
N TYR A 78 -11.35 -8.12 -3.94
CA TYR A 78 -10.67 -7.82 -5.20
C TYR A 78 -9.28 -7.27 -4.90
N GLY A 79 -8.23 -7.82 -5.48
CA GLY A 79 -6.87 -7.30 -5.35
C GLY A 79 -6.30 -7.05 -6.72
N GLU A 80 -5.79 -5.83 -6.95
CA GLU A 80 -5.07 -5.50 -8.16
C GLU A 80 -3.82 -4.68 -7.85
N ARG A 81 -2.75 -5.00 -8.57
CA ARG A 81 -1.48 -4.31 -8.50
C ARG A 81 -1.27 -3.51 -9.78
N VAL A 82 -0.89 -2.24 -9.63
CA VAL A 82 -0.79 -1.27 -10.73
C VAL A 82 0.64 -0.74 -10.79
N ASP A 83 1.40 -1.15 -11.81
CA ASP A 83 2.73 -0.60 -12.13
C ASP A 83 2.67 0.58 -13.09
N ASP A 84 1.79 0.50 -14.08
CA ASP A 84 1.71 1.46 -15.17
C ASP A 84 0.70 2.57 -14.80
N PRO A 85 1.12 3.84 -14.70
CA PRO A 85 0.22 4.96 -14.47
C PRO A 85 -0.93 5.05 -15.48
N ALA A 86 -0.71 4.63 -16.73
CA ALA A 86 -1.74 4.64 -17.76
C ALA A 86 -2.86 3.62 -17.49
N ALA A 87 -2.58 2.55 -16.75
CA ALA A 87 -3.56 1.53 -16.37
C ALA A 87 -4.41 1.95 -15.15
N LEU A 88 -3.99 2.98 -14.40
CA LEU A 88 -4.61 3.39 -13.15
C LEU A 88 -6.10 3.76 -13.27
N PRO A 89 -6.56 4.52 -14.30
CA PRO A 89 -7.98 4.80 -14.46
C PRO A 89 -8.83 3.53 -14.60
N GLY A 90 -8.39 2.57 -15.43
CA GLY A 90 -9.09 1.30 -15.61
C GLY A 90 -9.06 0.41 -14.35
N ALA A 91 -7.98 0.47 -13.56
CA ALA A 91 -7.90 -0.22 -12.28
C ALA A 91 -8.92 0.33 -11.27
N PHE A 92 -9.11 1.65 -11.23
CA PHE A 92 -10.16 2.27 -10.42
C PHE A 92 -11.56 1.85 -10.84
N GLU A 93 -11.84 1.78 -12.14
CA GLU A 93 -13.13 1.30 -12.65
C GLU A 93 -13.44 -0.13 -12.16
N ARG A 94 -12.48 -1.05 -12.33
CA ARG A 94 -12.62 -2.44 -11.86
C ARG A 94 -12.79 -2.55 -10.34
N ALA A 95 -11.97 -1.83 -9.58
CA ALA A 95 -12.03 -1.86 -8.13
C ALA A 95 -13.33 -1.23 -7.58
N LEU A 96 -13.81 -0.15 -8.22
CA LEU A 96 -15.10 0.45 -7.89
C LEU A 96 -16.26 -0.49 -8.25
N HIS A 97 -16.19 -1.26 -9.33
CA HIS A 97 -17.19 -2.29 -9.63
C HIS A 97 -17.27 -3.33 -8.51
N ALA A 98 -16.13 -3.86 -8.04
CA ALA A 98 -16.09 -4.82 -6.94
C ALA A 98 -16.73 -4.28 -5.65
N VAL A 99 -16.51 -3.00 -5.36
CA VAL A 99 -17.04 -2.33 -4.16
C VAL A 99 -18.52 -1.98 -4.30
N THR A 100 -18.90 -1.36 -5.42
CA THR A 100 -20.22 -0.74 -5.58
C THR A 100 -21.26 -1.70 -6.12
N VAL A 101 -20.87 -2.67 -6.94
CA VAL A 101 -21.76 -3.65 -7.57
C VAL A 101 -21.68 -5.00 -6.86
N GLU A 102 -20.49 -5.57 -6.74
CA GLU A 102 -20.29 -6.90 -6.12
C GLU A 102 -20.39 -6.86 -4.58
N LYS A 103 -20.38 -5.66 -3.98
CA LYS A 103 -20.47 -5.42 -2.53
C LYS A 103 -19.39 -6.15 -1.71
N ARG A 104 -18.18 -6.27 -2.25
CA ARG A 104 -17.01 -6.80 -1.54
C ARG A 104 -15.87 -5.78 -1.49
N GLN A 105 -14.98 -5.94 -0.52
CA GLN A 105 -13.80 -5.10 -0.39
C GLN A 105 -12.88 -5.21 -1.62
N ALA A 106 -12.13 -4.15 -1.90
CA ALA A 106 -11.14 -4.11 -2.96
C ALA A 106 -9.85 -3.45 -2.50
N LEU A 107 -8.71 -3.84 -3.06
CA LEU A 107 -7.41 -3.23 -2.83
C LEU A 107 -6.72 -2.94 -4.16
N LEU A 108 -6.25 -1.69 -4.31
CA LEU A 108 -5.32 -1.28 -5.35
C LEU A 108 -3.94 -1.04 -4.73
N ASN A 109 -2.96 -1.85 -5.13
CA ASN A 109 -1.55 -1.69 -4.79
C ASN A 109 -0.87 -0.89 -5.91
N VAL A 110 -0.82 0.44 -5.74
CA VAL A 110 -0.29 1.37 -6.74
C VAL A 110 1.19 1.59 -6.50
N ILE A 111 2.02 1.11 -7.42
CA ILE A 111 3.47 1.23 -7.28
C ILE A 111 3.91 2.63 -7.69
N CYS A 112 4.50 3.33 -6.74
CA CYS A 112 5.03 4.66 -6.91
C CYS A 112 6.54 4.58 -6.72
N ARG A 113 7.27 4.30 -7.81
CA ARG A 113 8.72 4.43 -7.79
C ARG A 113 9.07 5.91 -7.63
N GLY A 114 9.86 6.23 -6.61
CA GLY A 114 10.55 7.52 -6.57
C GLY A 114 11.54 7.61 -7.73
N PRO A 115 11.93 8.83 -8.13
CA PRO A 115 13.14 9.00 -8.94
C PRO A 115 14.37 8.40 -8.25
#